data_AF-A0A3M7L0A4-F1
#
_entry.id   AF-A0A3M7L0A4-F1
#
_cell.length_a   1.000
_cell.length_b   1.000
_cell.length_c   1.000
_cell.angle_alpha   90.00
_cell.angle_beta   90.00
_cell.angle_gamma   90.00
#
_symmetry.space_group_name_H-M   'P 1'
#
loop_
_entity.id
_entity.type
_entity.pdbx_description
1 polymer ?
#
loop_
_entity_poly.entity_id
_entity_poly.type
_entity_poly.pdbx_seq_one_letter_code
_entity_poly.pdbx_strand_id
1 'polypeptide(L)'
;MRPQGERRGLPAPALAVSSGTLLGGSTWAPLSPLATGMWSALSAIGAASLWAEGTPWGATLTAPLMATLAGLLCSATRVLPSHSPAVYGTVNGYLLPLAIPLLLFGADLRCILRDTGRLLVVFLGGSVATIAGGLLAYALCPLRALGRDGPLAAAALTARHIGGSVNYVAVAEMVGMAPATRAAALAADDLVLAGLLMQIFFAAVGASGDVAAVAAAGPALLAWSAVSVAAHMAGVLLLERTAGFSRKETVLASNANVGGPTTAAAMAAAKGWPSAVLPALLVGIFGYAIATFIGLGMVVVYARM
;
A
#
# COMPACT_ATOMS: atom_id res chain seq x y z
N MET A 1 15.58 -65.92 19.80
CA MET A 1 14.28 -65.24 19.93
C MET A 1 14.53 -63.76 20.21
N ARG A 2 14.33 -62.89 19.22
CA ARG A 2 14.42 -61.42 19.37
C ARG A 2 12.99 -60.87 19.47
N PRO A 3 12.66 -59.97 20.42
CA PRO A 3 11.38 -59.27 20.38
C PRO A 3 11.43 -58.12 19.37
N GLN A 4 10.30 -57.92 18.71
CA GLN A 4 10.11 -57.08 17.53
C GLN A 4 10.18 -55.58 17.87
N GLY A 5 10.79 -54.81 16.98
CA GLY A 5 10.83 -53.35 17.06
C GLY A 5 9.49 -52.73 16.67
N GLU A 6 8.94 -51.92 17.58
CA GLU A 6 7.84 -50.99 17.29
C GLU A 6 8.33 -49.92 16.30
N ARG A 7 7.94 -50.07 15.03
CA ARG A 7 7.93 -48.95 14.10
C ARG A 7 6.82 -48.00 14.53
N ARG A 8 7.16 -46.90 15.21
CA ARG A 8 6.29 -45.71 15.31
C ARG A 8 6.04 -45.20 13.88
N GLY A 9 4.90 -45.58 13.32
CA GLY A 9 4.41 -45.01 12.07
C GLY A 9 4.19 -43.52 12.26
N LEU A 10 4.86 -42.71 11.45
CA LEU A 10 4.49 -41.31 11.24
C LEU A 10 3.03 -41.30 10.77
N PRO A 11 2.17 -40.40 11.29
CA PRO A 11 0.82 -40.27 10.77
C PRO A 11 0.91 -39.92 9.28
N ALA A 12 0.29 -40.73 8.43
CA ALA A 12 0.13 -40.43 7.02
C ALA A 12 -0.52 -39.05 6.87
N PRO A 13 -0.11 -38.21 5.90
CA PRO A 13 -0.83 -36.98 5.63
C PRO A 13 -2.26 -37.37 5.27
N ALA A 14 -3.23 -36.87 6.04
CA ALA A 14 -4.65 -37.09 5.79
C ALA A 14 -5.07 -36.33 4.52
N LEU A 15 -4.69 -36.86 3.35
CA LEU A 15 -5.30 -36.56 2.06
C LEU A 15 -6.58 -37.41 1.93
N ALA A 16 -7.50 -37.21 2.88
CA ALA A 16 -8.88 -37.60 2.70
C ALA A 16 -9.65 -36.33 2.29
N VAL A 17 -9.43 -35.89 1.04
CA VAL A 17 -10.37 -34.97 0.39
C VAL A 17 -11.66 -35.77 0.22
N SER A 18 -12.57 -35.62 1.18
CA SER A 18 -13.89 -36.22 1.06
C SER A 18 -14.52 -35.67 -0.22
N SER A 19 -14.97 -36.56 -1.10
CA SER A 19 -15.60 -36.22 -2.37
C SER A 19 -16.90 -35.42 -2.21
N GLY A 20 -17.34 -35.15 -0.97
CA GLY A 20 -18.47 -34.30 -0.61
C GLY A 20 -18.13 -32.86 -0.20
N THR A 21 -16.86 -32.48 -0.03
CA THR A 21 -16.48 -31.11 0.40
C THR A 21 -16.27 -30.13 -0.76
N LEU A 22 -16.16 -30.62 -2.00
CA LEU A 22 -15.98 -29.77 -3.18
C LEU A 22 -17.28 -29.07 -3.63
N LEU A 23 -18.45 -29.50 -3.14
CA LEU A 23 -19.76 -28.94 -3.51
C LEU A 23 -20.66 -28.59 -2.31
N GLY A 24 -20.20 -28.85 -1.07
CA GLY A 24 -20.99 -28.75 0.18
C GLY A 24 -20.79 -27.47 1.01
N GLY A 25 -20.38 -26.38 0.38
CA GLY A 25 -20.15 -25.09 1.04
C GLY A 25 -20.05 -24.00 -0.01
N SER A 26 -21.15 -23.77 -0.73
CA SER A 26 -21.25 -22.78 -1.79
C SER A 26 -20.99 -21.36 -1.27
N THR A 27 -19.72 -20.96 -1.22
CA THR A 27 -19.29 -19.56 -1.16
C THR A 27 -19.56 -18.82 -2.47
N TRP A 28 -20.03 -19.52 -3.50
CA TRP A 28 -20.72 -18.93 -4.64
C TRP A 28 -22.07 -18.36 -4.18
N ALA A 29 -22.06 -17.15 -3.64
CA ALA A 29 -23.25 -16.32 -3.56
C ALA A 29 -23.12 -15.15 -4.55
N PRO A 30 -23.16 -15.38 -5.88
CA PRO A 30 -23.06 -14.29 -6.84
C PRO A 30 -24.38 -13.50 -6.96
N LEU A 31 -25.43 -13.84 -6.19
CA LEU A 31 -26.78 -13.34 -6.44
C LEU A 31 -27.43 -12.65 -5.24
N SER A 32 -26.67 -12.24 -4.22
CA SER A 32 -27.23 -11.24 -3.29
C SER A 32 -27.23 -9.88 -4.01
N PRO A 33 -28.27 -9.06 -3.88
CA PRO A 33 -28.31 -7.74 -4.51
C PRO A 33 -27.09 -6.88 -4.17
N LEU A 34 -26.56 -7.03 -2.94
CA LEU A 34 -25.34 -6.39 -2.49
C LEU A 34 -24.10 -6.91 -3.24
N ALA A 35 -23.95 -8.24 -3.38
CA ALA A 35 -22.82 -8.81 -4.13
C ALA A 35 -22.85 -8.39 -5.61
N THR A 36 -24.03 -8.39 -6.24
CA THR A 36 -24.19 -7.90 -7.62
C THR A 36 -23.82 -6.41 -7.74
N GLY A 37 -24.22 -5.58 -6.78
CA GLY A 37 -23.83 -4.17 -6.71
C GLY A 37 -22.32 -3.95 -6.54
N MET A 38 -21.66 -4.81 -5.77
CA MET A 38 -20.19 -4.78 -5.65
C MET A 38 -19.51 -5.18 -6.96
N TRP A 39 -19.97 -6.26 -7.61
CA TRP A 39 -19.43 -6.70 -8.90
C TRP A 39 -19.59 -5.65 -10.00
N SER A 40 -20.75 -4.98 -10.08
CA SER A 40 -20.97 -3.92 -11.05
C SER A 40 -20.08 -2.71 -10.78
N ALA A 41 -19.95 -2.29 -9.52
CA ALA A 41 -19.07 -1.18 -9.15
C ALA A 41 -17.59 -1.47 -9.44
N LEU A 42 -17.08 -2.65 -9.07
CA LEU A 42 -15.70 -3.05 -9.35
C LEU A 42 -15.42 -3.13 -10.85
N SER A 43 -16.36 -3.68 -11.63
CA SER A 43 -16.22 -3.77 -13.08
C SER A 43 -16.25 -2.39 -13.74
N ALA A 44 -17.13 -1.50 -13.28
CA ALA A 44 -17.22 -0.13 -13.75
C ALA A 44 -15.93 0.66 -13.44
N ILE A 45 -15.38 0.50 -12.23
CA ILE A 45 -14.09 1.11 -11.85
C ILE A 45 -12.97 0.59 -12.77
N GLY A 46 -12.89 -0.72 -12.98
CA GLY A 46 -11.89 -1.32 -13.87
C GLY A 46 -11.99 -0.80 -15.31
N ALA A 47 -13.20 -0.80 -15.87
CA ALA A 47 -13.45 -0.31 -17.24
C ALA A 47 -13.14 1.18 -17.38
N ALA A 48 -13.57 2.01 -16.43
CA ALA A 48 -13.30 3.44 -16.42
C ALA A 48 -11.80 3.73 -16.31
N SER A 49 -11.06 2.94 -15.53
CA SER A 49 -9.62 3.11 -15.36
C SER A 49 -8.84 2.74 -16.63
N LEU A 50 -9.23 1.65 -17.29
CA LEU A 50 -8.64 1.26 -18.59
C LEU A 50 -8.97 2.28 -19.69
N TRP A 51 -10.20 2.81 -19.71
CA TRP A 51 -10.58 3.86 -20.63
C TRP A 51 -9.78 5.16 -20.37
N ALA A 52 -9.64 5.54 -19.11
CA ALA A 52 -8.88 6.72 -18.71
C ALA A 52 -7.39 6.59 -19.07
N GLU A 53 -6.81 5.39 -19.02
CA GLU A 53 -5.40 5.15 -19.38
C GLU A 53 -5.10 5.50 -20.84
N GLY A 54 -6.11 5.41 -21.72
CA GLY A 54 -6.02 5.87 -23.11
C GLY A 54 -5.97 7.39 -23.29
N THR A 55 -6.11 8.18 -22.22
CA THR A 55 -6.05 9.64 -22.27
C THR A 55 -4.63 10.17 -21.94
N PRO A 56 -4.24 11.36 -22.41
CA PRO A 56 -2.89 11.90 -22.18
C PRO A 56 -2.51 12.04 -20.70
N TRP A 57 -3.49 12.29 -19.84
CA TRP A 57 -3.31 12.43 -18.40
C TRP A 57 -3.40 11.06 -17.70
N GLY A 58 -4.35 10.21 -18.05
CA GLY A 58 -4.46 8.88 -17.46
C GLY A 58 -3.32 7.93 -17.81
N ALA A 59 -2.64 8.12 -18.96
CA ALA A 59 -1.42 7.39 -19.32
C ALA A 59 -0.28 7.61 -18.31
N THR A 60 -0.27 8.75 -17.59
CA THR A 60 0.74 9.01 -16.55
C THR A 60 0.46 8.28 -15.23
N LEU A 61 -0.79 7.89 -15.00
CA LEU A 61 -1.24 7.25 -13.76
C LEU A 61 -1.36 5.73 -13.88
N THR A 62 -1.48 5.14 -15.07
CA THR A 62 -1.75 3.71 -15.33
C THR A 62 -3.11 3.24 -14.80
N ALA A 63 -3.77 2.33 -15.52
CA ALA A 63 -5.10 1.83 -15.13
C ALA A 63 -5.15 1.17 -13.73
N PRO A 64 -4.15 0.36 -13.30
CA PRO A 64 -4.19 -0.26 -11.97
C PRO A 64 -4.17 0.75 -10.82
N LEU A 65 -3.40 1.82 -10.93
CA LEU A 65 -3.34 2.87 -9.91
C LEU A 65 -4.68 3.63 -9.84
N MET A 66 -5.24 4.00 -10.99
CA MET A 66 -6.53 4.69 -11.05
C MET A 66 -7.66 3.83 -10.47
N ALA A 67 -7.68 2.52 -10.77
CA ALA A 67 -8.65 1.59 -10.21
C ALA A 67 -8.50 1.48 -8.68
N THR A 68 -7.26 1.50 -8.19
CA THR A 68 -6.97 1.49 -6.75
C THR A 68 -7.49 2.76 -6.07
N LEU A 69 -7.21 3.94 -6.64
CA LEU A 69 -7.67 5.22 -6.10
C LEU A 69 -9.21 5.32 -6.10
N ALA A 70 -9.86 4.91 -7.20
CA ALA A 70 -11.32 4.88 -7.30
C ALA A 70 -11.94 3.90 -6.30
N GLY A 71 -11.36 2.70 -6.14
CA GLY A 71 -11.79 1.73 -5.14
C GLY A 71 -11.67 2.26 -3.70
N LEU A 72 -10.57 2.95 -3.39
CA LEU A 72 -10.37 3.62 -2.10
C LEU A 72 -11.39 4.72 -1.86
N LEU A 73 -11.69 5.56 -2.86
CA LEU A 73 -12.71 6.62 -2.76
C LEU A 73 -14.11 6.03 -2.53
N CYS A 74 -14.47 4.98 -3.27
CA CYS A 74 -15.73 4.27 -3.07
C CYS A 74 -15.82 3.61 -1.69
N SER A 75 -14.72 3.07 -1.17
CA SER A 75 -14.69 2.53 0.19
C SER A 75 -14.80 3.64 1.25
N ALA A 76 -14.09 4.76 1.07
CA ALA A 76 -14.10 5.89 2.00
C ALA A 76 -15.48 6.55 2.11
N THR A 77 -16.19 6.65 0.99
CA THR A 77 -17.57 7.16 0.92
C THR A 77 -18.63 6.15 1.35
N ARG A 78 -18.21 4.94 1.75
CA ARG A 78 -19.09 3.79 2.09
C ARG A 78 -19.99 3.32 0.94
N VAL A 79 -19.66 3.68 -0.29
CA VAL A 79 -20.30 3.15 -1.50
C VAL A 79 -19.95 1.67 -1.69
N LEU A 80 -18.70 1.30 -1.38
CA LEU A 80 -18.24 -0.09 -1.32
C LEU A 80 -17.97 -0.54 0.12
N PRO A 81 -18.46 -1.72 0.55
CA PRO A 81 -18.10 -2.30 1.83
C PRO A 81 -16.60 -2.59 1.90
N SER A 82 -15.95 -2.29 3.03
CA SER A 82 -14.54 -2.60 3.26
C SER A 82 -14.29 -4.09 3.57
N HIS A 83 -15.33 -4.88 3.82
CA HIS A 83 -15.24 -6.31 4.11
C HIS A 83 -16.35 -7.08 3.39
N SER A 84 -15.98 -7.98 2.48
CA SER A 84 -16.89 -8.89 1.78
C SER A 84 -16.16 -10.17 1.36
N PRO A 85 -16.20 -11.24 2.18
CA PRO A 85 -15.53 -12.50 1.85
C PRO A 85 -16.04 -13.14 0.55
N ALA A 86 -17.32 -12.97 0.23
CA ALA A 86 -17.92 -13.55 -0.97
C ALA A 86 -17.37 -12.95 -2.26
N VAL A 87 -17.22 -11.62 -2.33
CA VAL A 87 -16.74 -10.93 -3.54
C VAL A 87 -15.21 -10.85 -3.54
N TYR A 88 -14.61 -10.27 -2.50
CA TYR A 88 -13.15 -10.07 -2.45
C TYR A 88 -12.39 -11.39 -2.29
N GLY A 89 -12.95 -12.38 -1.59
CA GLY A 89 -12.38 -13.73 -1.52
C GLY A 89 -12.37 -14.42 -2.87
N THR A 90 -13.40 -14.22 -3.70
CA THR A 90 -13.44 -14.74 -5.06
C THR A 90 -12.41 -14.07 -5.97
N VAL A 91 -12.25 -12.74 -5.85
CA VAL A 91 -11.22 -12.00 -6.59
C VAL A 91 -9.82 -12.54 -6.27
N ASN A 92 -9.48 -12.66 -4.99
CA ASN A 92 -8.15 -13.09 -4.56
C ASN A 92 -7.91 -14.58 -4.78
N GLY A 93 -8.91 -15.42 -4.57
CA GLY A 93 -8.78 -16.88 -4.67
C GLY A 93 -8.85 -17.44 -6.08
N TYR A 94 -9.53 -16.76 -7.00
CA TYR A 94 -9.78 -17.28 -8.36
C TYR A 94 -9.38 -16.29 -9.47
N LEU A 95 -9.91 -15.07 -9.45
CA LEU A 95 -9.70 -14.14 -10.57
C LEU A 95 -8.24 -13.71 -10.70
N LEU A 96 -7.58 -13.35 -9.60
CA LEU A 96 -6.19 -12.89 -9.63
C LEU A 96 -5.21 -13.99 -10.09
N PRO A 97 -5.30 -15.24 -9.59
CA PRO A 97 -4.52 -16.35 -10.15
C PRO A 97 -4.81 -16.68 -11.62
N LEU A 98 -6.06 -16.50 -12.10
CA LEU A 98 -6.45 -16.75 -13.50
C LEU A 98 -6.02 -15.64 -14.46
N ALA A 99 -5.95 -14.39 -14.00
CA ALA A 99 -5.56 -13.25 -14.82
C ALA A 99 -4.15 -13.41 -15.41
N ILE A 100 -3.21 -13.99 -14.64
CA ILE A 100 -1.82 -14.16 -15.07
C ILE A 100 -1.72 -15.09 -16.30
N PRO A 101 -2.25 -16.34 -16.30
CA PRO A 101 -2.31 -17.18 -17.49
C PRO A 101 -3.04 -16.54 -18.68
N LEU A 102 -4.15 -15.83 -18.43
CA LEU A 102 -4.94 -15.20 -19.50
C LEU A 102 -4.18 -14.06 -20.20
N LEU A 103 -3.43 -13.25 -19.45
CA LEU A 103 -2.55 -12.22 -20.00
C LEU A 103 -1.39 -12.85 -20.81
N LEU A 104 -0.89 -14.02 -20.39
CA LEU A 104 0.15 -14.74 -21.11
C LEU A 104 -0.36 -15.39 -22.41
N PHE A 105 -1.63 -15.81 -22.48
CA PHE A 105 -2.20 -16.39 -23.71
C PHE A 105 -2.34 -15.38 -24.85
N GLY A 106 -2.55 -14.10 -24.54
CA GLY A 106 -2.63 -13.03 -25.55
C GLY A 106 -1.27 -12.56 -26.06
N ALA A 107 -0.18 -13.02 -25.45
CA ALA A 107 1.15 -12.52 -25.73
C ALA A 107 1.96 -13.49 -26.61
N ASP A 108 2.69 -12.97 -27.60
CA ASP A 108 3.57 -13.79 -28.44
C ASP A 108 4.75 -14.31 -27.60
N LEU A 109 4.62 -15.55 -27.12
CA LEU A 109 5.61 -16.23 -26.29
C LEU A 109 6.98 -16.31 -26.97
N ARG A 110 7.08 -16.35 -28.31
CA ARG A 110 8.38 -16.42 -29.01
C ARG A 110 9.05 -15.05 -29.07
N CYS A 111 8.28 -13.99 -29.20
CA CYS A 111 8.76 -12.62 -29.08
C CYS A 111 9.23 -12.35 -27.65
N ILE A 112 8.38 -12.67 -26.66
CA ILE A 112 8.70 -12.54 -25.24
C ILE A 112 9.97 -13.33 -24.90
N LEU A 113 10.08 -14.61 -25.23
CA LEU A 113 11.24 -15.40 -24.86
C LEU A 113 12.55 -14.89 -25.49
N ARG A 114 12.49 -14.31 -26.69
CA ARG A 114 13.65 -13.73 -27.38
C ARG A 114 14.09 -12.40 -26.76
N ASP A 115 13.14 -11.51 -26.50
CA ASP A 115 13.42 -10.14 -26.04
C ASP A 115 13.54 -10.05 -24.50
N THR A 116 12.92 -10.99 -23.79
CA THR A 116 12.95 -11.11 -22.32
C THR A 116 14.20 -11.85 -21.83
N GLY A 117 14.98 -12.50 -22.70
CA GLY A 117 16.14 -13.29 -22.28
C GLY A 117 17.13 -12.49 -21.41
N ARG A 118 17.49 -11.26 -21.82
CA ARG A 118 18.39 -10.40 -21.02
C ARG A 118 17.71 -9.86 -19.76
N LEU A 119 16.43 -9.50 -19.84
CA LEU A 119 15.65 -9.04 -18.69
C LEU A 119 15.51 -10.14 -17.64
N LEU A 120 15.28 -11.38 -18.06
CA LEU A 120 15.18 -12.56 -17.21
C LEU A 120 16.49 -12.83 -16.48
N VAL A 121 17.63 -12.69 -17.15
CA VAL A 121 18.95 -12.84 -16.51
C VAL A 121 19.14 -11.79 -15.41
N VAL A 122 18.79 -10.53 -15.67
CA VAL A 122 18.87 -9.46 -14.66
C VAL A 122 17.90 -9.73 -13.51
N PHE A 123 16.67 -10.16 -13.81
CA PHE A 123 15.66 -10.52 -12.81
C PHE A 123 16.12 -11.69 -11.92
N LEU A 124 16.67 -12.75 -12.51
CA LEU A 124 17.19 -13.90 -11.75
C LEU A 124 18.38 -13.49 -10.89
N GLY A 125 19.29 -12.66 -11.41
CA GLY A 125 20.39 -12.10 -10.64
C GLY A 125 19.89 -11.27 -9.44
N GLY A 126 18.89 -10.39 -9.68
CA GLY A 126 18.22 -9.63 -8.63
C GLY A 126 17.52 -10.53 -7.60
N SER A 127 16.86 -11.60 -8.04
CA SER A 127 16.20 -12.57 -7.16
C SER A 127 17.20 -13.27 -6.24
N VAL A 128 18.37 -13.67 -6.76
CA VAL A 128 19.45 -14.26 -5.96
C VAL A 128 19.99 -13.24 -4.94
N ALA A 129 20.18 -11.98 -5.35
CA ALA A 129 20.59 -10.92 -4.43
C ALA A 129 19.56 -10.69 -3.32
N THR A 130 18.27 -10.71 -3.64
CA THR A 130 17.17 -10.60 -2.67
C THR A 130 17.13 -11.79 -1.71
N ILE A 131 17.36 -13.02 -2.19
CA ILE A 131 17.46 -14.21 -1.34
C ILE A 131 18.64 -14.06 -0.38
N ALA A 132 19.82 -13.70 -0.88
CA ALA A 132 21.01 -13.50 -0.04
C ALA A 132 20.79 -12.39 0.99
N GLY A 133 20.18 -11.28 0.58
CA GLY A 133 19.79 -10.17 1.45
C GLY A 133 18.80 -10.59 2.54
N GLY A 134 17.77 -11.36 2.19
CA GLY A 134 16.79 -11.92 3.13
C GLY A 134 17.43 -12.87 4.14
N LEU A 135 18.32 -13.75 3.68
CA LEU A 135 19.10 -14.64 4.56
C LEU A 135 19.98 -13.85 5.53
N LEU A 136 20.71 -12.84 5.03
CA LEU A 136 21.53 -11.97 5.85
C LEU A 136 20.68 -11.17 6.85
N ALA A 137 19.56 -10.59 6.41
CA ALA A 137 18.65 -9.84 7.27
C ALA A 137 18.09 -10.72 8.38
N TYR A 138 17.71 -11.97 8.09
CA TYR A 138 17.24 -12.92 9.10
C TYR A 138 18.35 -13.34 10.07
N ALA A 139 19.58 -13.51 9.58
CA ALA A 139 20.73 -13.82 10.42
C ALA A 139 21.04 -12.68 11.42
N LEU A 140 20.93 -11.42 10.98
CA LEU A 140 21.14 -10.24 11.81
C LEU A 140 19.95 -9.94 12.73
N CYS A 141 18.73 -10.12 12.22
CA CYS A 141 17.47 -9.77 12.86
C CYS A 141 16.49 -10.96 12.80
N PRO A 142 16.64 -11.97 13.67
CA PRO A 142 15.93 -13.26 13.58
C PRO A 142 14.43 -13.24 13.92
N LEU A 143 13.81 -12.05 13.98
CA LEU A 143 12.37 -11.88 14.19
C LEU A 143 11.81 -12.64 15.41
N ARG A 144 12.61 -12.79 16.48
CA ARG A 144 12.27 -13.61 17.66
C ARG A 144 10.96 -13.22 18.34
N ALA A 145 10.57 -11.95 18.26
CA ALA A 145 9.32 -11.44 18.82
C ALA A 145 8.07 -12.09 18.19
N LEU A 146 8.18 -12.65 16.98
CA LEU A 146 7.10 -13.32 16.26
C LEU A 146 6.99 -14.82 16.60
N GLY A 147 7.84 -15.33 17.50
CA GLY A 147 7.83 -16.72 17.94
C GLY A 147 7.96 -17.70 16.77
N ARG A 148 7.02 -18.65 16.65
CA ARG A 148 6.99 -19.66 15.57
C ARG A 148 6.85 -19.03 14.18
N ASP A 149 6.22 -17.88 14.07
CA ASP A 149 5.96 -17.22 12.79
C ASP A 149 7.16 -16.40 12.29
N GLY A 150 8.20 -16.18 13.11
CA GLY A 150 9.40 -15.42 12.73
C GLY A 150 10.06 -15.89 11.41
N PRO A 151 10.48 -17.17 11.28
CA PRO A 151 11.04 -17.69 10.03
C PRO A 151 10.03 -17.69 8.88
N LEU A 152 8.73 -17.90 9.18
CA LEU A 152 7.67 -17.87 8.18
C LEU A 152 7.51 -16.47 7.60
N ALA A 153 7.58 -15.44 8.45
CA ALA A 153 7.50 -14.03 8.08
C ALA A 153 8.70 -13.63 7.22
N ALA A 154 9.92 -14.05 7.59
CA ALA A 154 11.11 -13.81 6.77
C ALA A 154 11.00 -14.44 5.37
N ALA A 155 10.51 -15.69 5.28
CA ALA A 155 10.30 -16.37 4.00
C ALA A 155 9.23 -15.66 3.15
N ALA A 156 8.10 -15.29 3.75
CA ALA A 156 7.04 -14.57 3.06
C ALA A 156 7.50 -13.17 2.59
N LEU A 157 8.23 -12.41 3.41
CA LEU A 157 8.79 -11.11 3.03
C LEU A 157 9.84 -11.23 1.92
N THR A 158 10.67 -12.26 1.94
CA THR A 158 11.60 -12.53 0.83
C THR A 158 10.83 -12.80 -0.48
N ALA A 159 9.73 -13.57 -0.40
CA ALA A 159 8.83 -13.79 -1.53
C ALA A 159 8.14 -12.49 -1.99
N ARG A 160 7.83 -11.57 -1.06
CA ARG A 160 7.31 -10.23 -1.34
C ARG A 160 8.27 -9.42 -2.20
N HIS A 161 9.55 -9.40 -1.86
CA HIS A 161 10.54 -8.57 -2.55
C HIS A 161 10.89 -9.10 -3.96
N ILE A 162 10.60 -10.37 -4.25
CA ILE A 162 10.78 -10.96 -5.59
C ILE A 162 9.48 -10.85 -6.43
N GLY A 163 8.32 -11.13 -5.83
CA GLY A 163 7.05 -11.34 -6.56
C GLY A 163 5.88 -10.44 -6.10
N GLY A 164 6.12 -9.46 -5.23
CA GLY A 164 5.14 -8.50 -4.77
C GLY A 164 4.21 -8.98 -3.66
N SER A 165 3.21 -8.15 -3.33
CA SER A 165 2.25 -8.37 -2.25
C SER A 165 1.42 -9.63 -2.40
N VAL A 166 1.06 -9.99 -3.64
CA VAL A 166 0.28 -11.19 -3.94
C VAL A 166 1.09 -12.45 -3.59
N ASN A 167 2.37 -12.46 -3.97
CA ASN A 167 3.26 -13.58 -3.68
C ASN A 167 3.53 -13.72 -2.17
N TYR A 168 3.64 -12.60 -1.45
CA TYR A 168 3.70 -12.60 0.01
C TYR A 168 2.48 -13.29 0.64
N VAL A 169 1.26 -12.88 0.23
CA VAL A 169 0.02 -13.44 0.80
C VAL A 169 -0.08 -14.93 0.52
N ALA A 170 0.21 -15.35 -0.71
CA ALA A 170 0.17 -16.76 -1.10
C ALA A 170 1.15 -17.62 -0.29
N VAL A 171 2.41 -17.18 -0.13
CA VAL A 171 3.41 -17.91 0.65
C VAL A 171 3.03 -17.94 2.13
N ALA A 172 2.59 -16.81 2.70
CA ALA A 172 2.20 -16.74 4.11
C ALA A 172 1.00 -17.65 4.44
N GLU A 173 0.06 -17.81 3.52
CA GLU A 173 -1.06 -18.76 3.64
C GLU A 173 -0.58 -20.21 3.55
N MET A 174 0.23 -20.53 2.55
CA MET A 174 0.76 -21.88 2.32
C MET A 174 1.56 -22.40 3.53
N VAL A 175 2.34 -21.54 4.18
CA VAL A 175 3.14 -21.92 5.36
C VAL A 175 2.36 -21.87 6.67
N GLY A 176 1.06 -21.55 6.63
CA GLY A 176 0.18 -21.51 7.79
C GLY A 176 0.52 -20.41 8.79
N MET A 177 0.99 -19.25 8.31
CA MET A 177 1.25 -18.07 9.15
C MET A 177 -0.08 -17.49 9.66
N ALA A 178 -0.11 -17.12 10.95
CA ALA A 178 -1.31 -16.57 11.55
C ALA A 178 -1.78 -15.29 10.82
N PRO A 179 -3.09 -15.08 10.58
CA PRO A 179 -3.58 -13.90 9.86
C PRO A 179 -3.14 -12.57 10.47
N ALA A 180 -3.08 -12.48 11.81
CA ALA A 180 -2.63 -11.29 12.52
C ALA A 180 -1.14 -11.01 12.25
N THR A 181 -0.29 -12.03 12.33
CA THR A 181 1.15 -11.94 12.00
C THR A 181 1.35 -11.53 10.54
N ARG A 182 0.59 -12.13 9.62
CA ARG A 182 0.65 -11.83 8.19
C ARG A 182 0.32 -10.38 7.89
N ALA A 183 -0.75 -9.85 8.47
CA ALA A 183 -1.11 -8.45 8.30
C ALA A 183 -0.06 -7.50 8.90
N ALA A 184 0.43 -7.80 10.11
CA ALA A 184 1.41 -6.98 10.80
C ALA A 184 2.76 -6.93 10.08
N ALA A 185 3.29 -8.07 9.61
CA ALA A 185 4.56 -8.12 8.91
C ALA A 185 4.51 -7.36 7.57
N LEU A 186 3.39 -7.47 6.84
CA LEU A 186 3.19 -6.73 5.59
C LEU A 186 3.14 -5.22 5.83
N ALA A 187 2.38 -4.78 6.83
CA ALA A 187 2.26 -3.37 7.16
C ALA A 187 3.58 -2.79 7.69
N ALA A 188 4.35 -3.57 8.45
CA ALA A 188 5.65 -3.15 8.95
C ALA A 188 6.67 -2.96 7.80
N ASP A 189 6.71 -3.88 6.83
CA ASP A 189 7.56 -3.77 5.63
C ASP A 189 7.23 -2.50 4.83
N ASP A 190 5.93 -2.26 4.57
CA ASP A 190 5.47 -1.05 3.86
C ASP A 190 5.85 0.24 4.59
N LEU A 191 5.71 0.26 5.92
CA LEU A 191 6.07 1.42 6.73
C LEU A 191 7.57 1.71 6.68
N VAL A 192 8.42 0.68 6.74
CA VAL A 192 9.87 0.82 6.66
C VAL A 192 10.28 1.36 5.29
N LEU A 193 9.73 0.80 4.21
CA LEU A 193 10.05 1.21 2.85
C LEU A 193 9.60 2.65 2.58
N ALA A 194 8.37 2.99 3.01
CA ALA A 194 7.87 4.37 2.95
C ALA A 194 8.75 5.33 3.73
N GLY A 195 9.17 4.96 4.95
CA GLY A 195 10.08 5.74 5.77
C GLY A 195 11.43 5.99 5.09
N LEU A 196 12.04 4.95 4.53
CA LEU A 196 13.31 5.04 3.82
C LEU A 196 13.22 5.99 2.61
N LEU A 197 12.18 5.83 1.78
CA LEU A 197 11.97 6.69 0.61
C LEU A 197 11.76 8.15 1.01
N MET A 198 11.07 8.42 2.13
CA MET A 198 10.94 9.78 2.67
C MET A 198 12.29 10.37 3.09
N GLN A 199 13.18 9.58 3.69
CA GLN A 199 14.52 10.06 4.04
C GLN A 199 15.34 10.41 2.80
N ILE A 200 15.29 9.58 1.76
CA ILE A 200 15.96 9.85 0.49
C ILE A 200 15.41 11.15 -0.13
N PHE A 201 14.09 11.36 -0.10
CA PHE A 201 13.47 12.60 -0.56
C PHE A 201 13.98 13.83 0.20
N PHE A 202 13.97 13.82 1.54
CA PHE A 202 14.45 14.96 2.33
C PHE A 202 15.96 15.19 2.16
N ALA A 203 16.75 14.13 2.01
CA ALA A 203 18.17 14.24 1.70
C ALA A 203 18.40 14.90 0.34
N ALA A 204 17.63 14.54 -0.69
CA ALA A 204 17.70 15.16 -2.01
C ALA A 204 17.31 16.65 -1.99
N VAL A 205 16.25 17.01 -1.25
CA VAL A 205 15.83 18.41 -1.05
C VAL A 205 16.90 19.21 -0.32
N GLY A 206 17.56 18.63 0.70
CA GLY A 206 18.66 19.29 1.40
C GLY A 206 19.89 19.47 0.51
N ALA A 207 20.25 18.45 -0.27
CA ALA A 207 21.41 18.46 -1.15
C ALA A 207 21.28 19.44 -2.34
N SER A 208 20.06 19.80 -2.74
CA SER A 208 19.82 20.76 -3.82
C SER A 208 19.89 22.24 -3.36
N GLY A 209 20.03 22.49 -2.05
CA GLY A 209 20.11 23.85 -1.50
C GLY A 209 21.51 24.47 -1.58
N ASP A 210 21.59 25.74 -1.97
CA ASP A 210 22.81 26.54 -1.84
C ASP A 210 22.92 27.13 -0.42
N VAL A 211 23.95 26.75 0.32
CA VAL A 211 24.18 27.19 1.70
C VAL A 211 24.33 28.70 1.81
N ALA A 212 24.97 29.35 0.83
CA ALA A 212 25.15 30.79 0.86
C ALA A 212 23.83 31.53 0.63
N ALA A 213 23.03 31.08 -0.34
CA ALA A 213 21.68 31.59 -0.57
C ALA A 213 20.76 31.38 0.64
N VAL A 214 20.84 30.20 1.27
CA VAL A 214 20.08 29.88 2.50
C VAL A 214 20.53 30.78 3.66
N ALA A 215 21.82 31.04 3.83
CA ALA A 215 22.29 31.93 4.90
C ALA A 215 21.80 33.39 4.69
N ALA A 216 21.76 33.85 3.44
CA ALA A 216 21.33 35.20 3.10
C ALA A 216 19.80 35.40 3.20
N ALA A 217 19.02 34.50 2.60
CA ALA A 217 17.56 34.61 2.54
C ALA A 217 16.86 33.94 3.74
N GLY A 218 17.52 32.99 4.39
CA GLY A 218 16.97 32.13 5.43
C GLY A 218 16.32 32.90 6.58
N PRO A 219 16.94 33.92 7.19
CA PRO A 219 16.32 34.67 8.28
C PRO A 219 14.99 35.34 7.89
N ALA A 220 14.92 35.94 6.70
CA ALA A 220 13.70 36.58 6.21
C ALA A 220 12.61 35.56 5.87
N LEU A 221 12.98 34.45 5.22
CA LEU A 221 12.06 33.35 4.92
C LEU A 221 11.55 32.68 6.20
N LEU A 222 12.42 32.48 7.20
CA LEU A 222 12.05 31.95 8.51
C LEU A 222 11.06 32.88 9.24
N ALA A 223 11.31 34.19 9.24
CA ALA A 223 10.39 35.14 9.84
C ALA A 223 9.02 35.13 9.15
N TRP A 224 9.00 35.13 7.81
CA TRP A 224 7.76 35.01 7.04
C TRP A 224 7.01 33.70 7.33
N SER A 225 7.71 32.57 7.33
CA SER A 225 7.15 31.26 7.66
C SER A 225 6.64 31.19 9.10
N ALA A 226 7.34 31.80 10.05
CA ALA A 226 6.91 31.84 11.45
C ALA A 226 5.59 32.60 11.61
N VAL A 227 5.47 33.77 10.97
CA VAL A 227 4.24 34.58 11.00
C VAL A 227 3.09 33.84 10.32
N SER A 228 3.32 33.25 9.14
CA SER A 228 2.27 32.55 8.40
C SER A 228 1.80 31.28 9.12
N VAL A 229 2.71 30.49 9.69
CA VAL A 229 2.36 29.30 10.49
C VAL A 229 1.66 29.68 11.80
N ALA A 230 2.07 30.77 12.45
CA ALA A 230 1.37 31.26 13.65
C ALA A 230 -0.06 31.71 13.35
N ALA A 231 -0.26 32.44 12.25
CA ALA A 231 -1.59 32.85 11.79
C ALA A 231 -2.47 31.63 11.45
N HIS A 232 -1.91 30.64 10.74
CA HIS A 232 -2.58 29.36 10.47
C HIS A 232 -2.98 28.65 11.78
N MET A 233 -2.06 28.54 12.73
CA MET A 233 -2.33 27.88 14.01
C MET A 233 -3.45 28.58 14.79
N ALA A 234 -3.44 29.91 14.83
CA ALA A 234 -4.49 30.70 15.47
C ALA A 234 -5.85 30.47 14.80
N GLY A 235 -5.90 30.49 13.46
CA GLY A 235 -7.13 30.26 12.70
C GLY A 235 -7.69 28.85 12.89
N VAL A 236 -6.83 27.83 12.85
CA VAL A 236 -7.24 26.43 13.02
C VAL A 236 -7.73 26.15 14.44
N LEU A 237 -7.09 26.71 15.47
CA LEU A 237 -7.56 26.60 16.86
C LEU A 237 -8.87 27.38 17.10
N LEU A 238 -9.05 28.51 16.42
CA LEU A 238 -10.31 29.24 16.46
C LEU A 238 -11.43 28.42 15.81
N LEU A 239 -11.15 27.80 14.67
CA LEU A 239 -12.10 26.94 13.96
C LEU A 239 -12.47 25.70 14.78
N GLU A 240 -11.51 25.07 15.46
CA GLU A 240 -11.77 23.99 16.43
C GLU A 240 -12.81 24.43 17.48
N ARG A 241 -12.64 25.63 18.04
CA ARG A 241 -13.53 26.18 19.08
C ARG A 241 -14.91 26.55 18.57
N THR A 242 -15.03 27.04 17.34
CA THR A 242 -16.31 27.57 16.82
C THR A 242 -17.13 26.54 16.04
N ALA A 243 -16.48 25.54 15.44
CA ALA A 243 -17.13 24.56 14.56
C ALA A 243 -17.21 23.14 15.15
N GLY A 244 -16.71 22.93 16.37
CA GLY A 244 -16.89 21.67 17.11
C GLY A 244 -16.06 20.49 16.60
N PHE A 245 -14.99 20.75 15.84
CA PHE A 245 -14.07 19.70 15.39
C PHE A 245 -13.29 19.09 16.55
N SER A 246 -12.98 17.79 16.47
CA SER A 246 -12.15 17.14 17.49
C SER A 246 -10.69 17.55 17.36
N ARG A 247 -9.96 17.57 18.47
CA ARG A 247 -8.51 17.86 18.48
C ARG A 247 -7.71 16.97 17.53
N LYS A 248 -8.14 15.70 17.39
CA LYS A 248 -7.55 14.73 16.45
C LYS A 248 -7.69 15.20 15.00
N GLU A 249 -8.90 15.59 14.59
CA GLU A 249 -9.17 16.07 13.23
C GLU A 249 -8.43 17.39 12.96
N THR A 250 -8.47 18.33 13.91
CA THR A 250 -7.79 19.62 13.80
C THR A 250 -6.28 19.47 13.59
N VAL A 251 -5.63 18.63 14.41
CA VAL A 251 -4.17 18.43 14.33
C VAL A 251 -3.79 17.69 13.05
N LEU A 252 -4.56 16.70 12.61
CA LEU A 252 -4.31 15.99 11.35
C LEU A 252 -4.51 16.89 10.13
N ALA A 253 -5.59 17.68 10.09
CA ALA A 253 -5.85 18.63 9.02
C ALA A 253 -4.79 19.74 8.96
N SER A 254 -4.38 20.27 10.13
CA SER A 254 -3.30 21.26 10.22
C SER A 254 -1.97 20.72 9.71
N ASN A 255 -1.60 19.50 10.13
CA ASN A 255 -0.37 18.86 9.66
C ASN A 255 -0.44 18.52 8.16
N ALA A 256 -1.60 18.11 7.64
CA ALA A 256 -1.79 17.88 6.22
C ALA A 256 -1.64 19.16 5.38
N ASN A 257 -2.03 20.32 5.92
CA ASN A 257 -1.92 21.63 5.27
C ASN A 257 -0.47 22.16 5.29
N VAL A 258 0.20 22.15 6.45
CA VAL A 258 1.53 22.76 6.62
C VAL A 258 2.66 21.77 6.33
N GLY A 259 2.58 20.56 6.90
CA GLY A 259 3.60 19.52 6.74
C GLY A 259 3.42 18.65 5.49
N GLY A 260 2.21 18.66 4.92
CA GLY A 260 1.86 17.90 3.73
C GLY A 260 1.25 16.51 4.02
N PRO A 261 0.82 15.79 2.97
CA PRO A 261 0.07 14.54 3.10
C PRO A 261 0.84 13.43 3.82
N THR A 262 2.14 13.34 3.55
CA THR A 262 3.00 12.24 4.00
C THR A 262 3.33 12.37 5.49
N THR A 263 3.58 13.58 5.98
CA THR A 263 3.82 13.84 7.41
C THR A 263 2.54 13.68 8.23
N ALA A 264 1.38 14.03 7.68
CA ALA A 264 0.08 13.83 8.33
C ALA A 264 -0.28 12.36 8.48
N ALA A 265 -0.07 11.57 7.42
CA ALA A 265 -0.22 10.11 7.46
C ALA A 265 0.74 9.46 8.47
N ALA A 266 2.02 9.88 8.48
CA ALA A 266 3.01 9.40 9.44
C ALA A 266 2.63 9.74 10.89
N MET A 267 2.14 10.96 11.15
CA MET A 267 1.67 11.38 12.48
C MET A 267 0.48 10.53 12.94
N ALA A 268 -0.49 10.27 12.05
CA ALA A 268 -1.64 9.41 12.37
C ALA A 268 -1.19 8.00 12.77
N ALA A 269 -0.23 7.42 12.03
CA ALA A 269 0.34 6.12 12.36
C ALA A 269 1.06 6.15 13.72
N ALA A 270 1.94 7.13 13.94
CA ALA A 270 2.71 7.27 15.18
C ALA A 270 1.84 7.51 16.43
N LYS A 271 0.69 8.18 16.28
CA LYS A 271 -0.27 8.43 17.36
C LYS A 271 -1.25 7.28 17.59
N GLY A 272 -1.11 6.16 16.88
CA GLY A 272 -2.00 5.01 17.02
C GLY A 272 -3.40 5.27 16.46
N TRP A 273 -3.51 6.06 15.40
CA TRP A 273 -4.76 6.39 14.70
C TRP A 273 -4.80 5.78 13.28
N PRO A 274 -4.73 4.44 13.13
CA PRO A 274 -4.60 3.79 11.83
C PRO A 274 -5.75 4.12 10.87
N SER A 275 -6.98 4.29 11.40
CA SER A 275 -8.15 4.68 10.60
C SER A 275 -8.08 6.09 10.01
N ALA A 276 -7.17 6.93 10.50
CA ALA A 276 -6.99 8.30 10.04
C ALA A 276 -5.78 8.49 9.12
N VAL A 277 -4.93 7.47 8.94
CA VAL A 277 -3.75 7.52 8.05
C VAL A 277 -4.16 7.83 6.61
N LEU A 278 -5.08 7.04 6.06
CA LEU A 278 -5.56 7.24 4.70
C LEU A 278 -6.34 8.56 4.53
N PRO A 279 -7.31 8.92 5.40
CA PRO A 279 -7.96 10.22 5.33
C PRO A 279 -6.99 11.42 5.39
N ALA A 280 -5.99 11.37 6.27
CA ALA A 280 -4.97 12.44 6.40
C ALA A 280 -4.11 12.57 5.14
N LEU A 281 -3.74 11.45 4.52
CA LEU A 281 -3.05 11.43 3.24
C LEU A 281 -3.93 12.04 2.13
N LEU A 282 -5.18 11.62 2.00
CA LEU A 282 -6.08 12.07 0.94
C LEU A 282 -6.39 13.56 1.03
N VAL A 283 -6.68 14.08 2.23
CA VAL A 283 -6.94 15.52 2.41
C VAL A 283 -5.72 16.37 2.11
N GLY A 284 -4.51 15.89 2.44
CA GLY A 284 -3.26 16.56 2.06
C GLY A 284 -3.04 16.59 0.54
N ILE A 285 -3.31 15.48 -0.15
CA ILE A 285 -3.19 15.40 -1.62
C ILE A 285 -4.18 16.34 -2.29
N PHE A 286 -5.43 16.38 -1.79
CA PHE A 286 -6.42 17.34 -2.24
C PHE A 286 -5.98 18.79 -2.00
N GLY A 287 -5.35 19.06 -0.85
CA GLY A 287 -4.73 20.34 -0.54
C GLY A 287 -3.72 20.78 -1.60
N TYR A 288 -2.83 19.91 -2.06
CA TYR A 288 -1.87 20.24 -3.12
C TYR A 288 -2.55 20.67 -4.42
N ALA A 289 -3.63 19.99 -4.82
CA ALA A 289 -4.34 20.31 -6.05
C ALA A 289 -4.90 21.74 -6.03
N ILE A 290 -5.45 22.19 -4.90
CA ILE A 290 -6.03 23.54 -4.77
C ILE A 290 -4.94 24.58 -4.50
N ALA A 291 -4.00 24.28 -3.59
CA ALA A 291 -2.99 25.23 -3.13
C ALA A 291 -2.07 25.69 -4.26
N THR A 292 -1.82 24.84 -5.25
CA THR A 292 -1.01 25.21 -6.43
C THR A 292 -1.61 26.41 -7.17
N PHE A 293 -2.93 26.39 -7.45
CA PHE A 293 -3.60 27.49 -8.14
C PHE A 293 -3.72 28.74 -7.27
N ILE A 294 -4.01 28.56 -5.97
CA ILE A 294 -4.04 29.68 -5.02
C ILE A 294 -2.67 30.36 -4.96
N GLY A 295 -1.59 29.59 -4.80
CA GLY A 295 -0.22 30.10 -4.74
C GLY A 295 0.17 30.89 -5.98
N LEU A 296 -0.17 30.38 -7.18
CA LEU A 296 0.02 31.11 -8.44
C LEU A 296 -0.78 32.43 -8.48
N GLY A 297 -2.03 32.42 -8.02
CA GLY A 297 -2.86 33.63 -7.92
C GLY A 297 -2.28 34.67 -6.95
N MET A 298 -1.72 34.22 -5.83
CA MET A 298 -1.12 35.11 -4.83
C MET A 298 0.10 35.87 -5.36
N VAL A 299 0.80 35.38 -6.39
CA VAL A 299 1.88 36.12 -7.06
C VAL A 299 1.38 37.49 -7.54
N VAL A 300 0.18 37.54 -8.15
CA VAL A 300 -0.41 38.79 -8.65
C VAL A 300 -0.77 39.73 -7.51
N VAL A 301 -1.23 39.19 -6.38
CA VAL A 301 -1.58 39.98 -5.19
C VAL A 301 -0.32 40.59 -4.57
N TYR A 302 0.71 39.78 -4.34
CA TYR A 302 1.95 40.25 -3.72
C TYR A 302 2.73 41.22 -4.61
N ALA A 303 2.68 41.05 -5.94
CA ALA A 303 3.32 41.98 -6.86
C ALA A 303 2.68 43.39 -6.88
N ARG A 304 1.48 43.55 -6.31
CA ARG A 304 0.73 44.82 -6.26
C ARG A 304 0.72 45.48 -4.88
N MET A 305 1.26 44.83 -3.85
CA MET A 305 1.44 45.38 -2.51
C MET A 305 2.77 46.11 -2.41
#